data_AF-A0A086J261-F1
#
_entry.id   AF-A0A086J261-F1
#
_cell.length_a   1.000
_cell.length_b   1.000
_cell.length_c   1.000
_cell.angle_alpha   90.00
_cell.angle_beta   90.00
_cell.angle_gamma   90.00
#
_symmetry.space_group_name_H-M   'P 1'
#
loop_
_entity.id
_entity.type
_entity.pdbx_description
1 polymer ?
#
loop_
_entity_poly.entity_id
_entity_poly.type
_entity_poly.pdbx_seq_one_letter_code
_entity_poly.pdbx_strand_id
1 'polypeptide(L)'
;MGEENLKEMVNEEKVQTPAETNKPHILTKEHKKALSNFREQVRYKDYKGLVRTLKVIEEIILRPQLYIIEDKYRERYELVHENILLLKNILISDIKYSITNEKGLDKSAVLLSTILSEKYVSDVQKSIVIWMSNNVQTKHTKEIQRLENLIDVENSLKLLLTIKDNVGMKTAHLPIWWNISKVILCDLSIILKNKLIRVIDRADFSCVDYLEALKACMEFETTYLLISGRKATSLNNKTKIEGLEVSERSPAHLKLLDDISTELPICNEEIEPNSLTIAFIPYIHIYIENELKPLADKKMLFVKNEVHSSTYSIYTTLTQTLTKLLYFKFPSVGYSFLTIVDKVISKIISKSPFTEAKENFLSGIETMHYVKQMTKEMLVKLQKTFNISDIASPSTIHALDDLSHRMYASYMLYMQDRLSFLNKKTLKAGNLESYTIPFLAELIQEIESISSVSFTSYDYLLKEWLDMLGEAIFLVLCEMKFTVSQAEQVLYFMSAVEVPLKSTILVHLELDIQYSIFDKAKLFLKLFLQEPSSPEQFIENFYKMSNGLFAFHQVLTKVPKKHHKNLITEFNKSSSLNTL
;
A
#
# COMPACT_ATOMS: atom_id res chain seq x y z
N MET A 1 34.72 -2.61 -68.30
CA MET A 1 35.40 -3.84 -67.81
C MET A 1 34.31 -4.80 -67.34
N GLY A 2 34.06 -5.85 -68.14
CA GLY A 2 33.27 -7.06 -67.85
C GLY A 2 31.84 -6.83 -67.34
N GLU A 3 30.75 -6.81 -68.12
CA GLU A 3 30.27 -7.72 -69.19
C GLU A 3 29.98 -9.17 -68.76
N GLU A 4 28.79 -9.64 -69.20
CA GLU A 4 28.17 -10.97 -69.16
C GLU A 4 27.33 -11.33 -67.91
N ASN A 5 26.03 -11.61 -67.96
CA ASN A 5 25.08 -11.80 -69.06
C ASN A 5 23.66 -11.47 -68.59
N LEU A 6 23.10 -10.39 -69.14
CA LEU A 6 21.67 -10.08 -69.19
C LEU A 6 21.28 -10.12 -70.68
N LYS A 7 20.63 -11.20 -71.10
CA LYS A 7 19.87 -11.29 -72.36
C LYS A 7 18.54 -11.96 -72.02
N GLU A 8 17.47 -11.19 -71.99
CA GLU A 8 16.57 -10.95 -73.14
C GLU A 8 15.79 -12.21 -73.54
N MET A 9 14.48 -12.26 -73.26
CA MET A 9 13.46 -11.91 -74.25
C MET A 9 12.06 -12.10 -73.68
N VAL A 10 11.24 -11.10 -73.99
CA VAL A 10 9.79 -11.00 -73.79
C VAL A 10 9.07 -12.24 -74.33
N ASN A 11 8.17 -12.80 -73.54
CA ASN A 11 6.93 -13.37 -74.06
C ASN A 11 5.81 -13.18 -73.04
N GLU A 12 4.74 -12.56 -73.52
CA GLU A 12 3.46 -12.45 -72.85
C GLU A 12 2.92 -13.85 -72.54
N GLU A 13 2.97 -14.27 -71.28
CA GLU A 13 2.11 -15.34 -70.80
C GLU A 13 1.13 -14.77 -69.78
N LYS A 14 -0.11 -14.66 -70.28
CA LYS A 14 -1.38 -14.56 -69.57
C LYS A 14 -1.26 -14.85 -68.07
N VAL A 15 -1.78 -13.92 -67.28
CA VAL A 15 -2.31 -14.19 -65.94
C VAL A 15 -3.28 -15.38 -66.05
N GLN A 16 -2.76 -16.59 -65.85
CA GLN A 16 -3.55 -17.76 -65.52
C GLN A 16 -3.60 -17.83 -64.00
N THR A 17 -4.67 -17.30 -63.43
CA THR A 17 -5.27 -17.93 -62.26
C THR A 17 -5.34 -19.43 -62.51
N PRO A 18 -4.73 -20.29 -61.68
CA PRO A 18 -5.10 -21.68 -61.69
C PRO A 18 -6.48 -21.75 -61.04
N ALA A 19 -7.52 -21.61 -61.87
CA ALA A 19 -8.77 -22.31 -61.63
C ALA A 19 -8.47 -23.80 -61.84
N GLU A 20 -7.79 -24.42 -60.88
CA GLU A 20 -7.78 -25.87 -60.80
C GLU A 20 -9.22 -26.32 -60.58
N THR A 21 -9.67 -27.07 -61.55
CA THR A 21 -10.97 -27.71 -61.58
C THR A 21 -11.09 -28.62 -60.35
N ASN A 22 -11.92 -28.23 -59.38
CA ASN A 22 -12.41 -29.08 -58.30
C ASN A 22 -13.28 -30.21 -58.88
N LYS A 23 -12.68 -31.12 -59.65
CA LYS A 23 -13.30 -32.40 -60.00
C LYS A 23 -12.96 -33.36 -58.86
N PRO A 24 -13.97 -33.91 -58.16
CA PRO A 24 -13.71 -34.80 -57.04
C PRO A 24 -12.95 -36.03 -57.54
N HIS A 25 -11.87 -36.39 -56.84
CA HIS A 25 -11.03 -37.53 -57.17
C HIS A 25 -11.64 -38.83 -56.64
N ILE A 26 -11.53 -39.91 -57.42
CA ILE A 26 -11.88 -41.25 -56.92
C ILE A 26 -10.83 -41.66 -55.88
N LEU A 27 -11.28 -42.26 -54.76
CA LEU A 27 -10.41 -42.76 -53.70
C LEU A 27 -9.25 -43.60 -54.26
N THR A 28 -8.01 -43.22 -53.92
CA THR A 28 -6.80 -44.00 -54.25
C THR A 28 -6.83 -45.39 -53.57
N LYS A 29 -5.96 -46.29 -54.02
CA LYS A 29 -5.81 -47.63 -53.42
C LYS A 29 -5.52 -47.57 -51.91
N GLU A 30 -4.79 -46.55 -51.46
CA GLU A 30 -4.46 -46.35 -50.05
C GLU A 30 -5.68 -45.90 -49.25
N HIS A 31 -6.47 -44.96 -49.75
CA HIS A 31 -7.72 -44.53 -49.12
C HIS A 31 -8.72 -45.68 -48.98
N LYS A 32 -8.91 -46.48 -50.05
CA LYS A 32 -9.80 -47.65 -50.05
C LYS A 32 -9.37 -48.69 -49.00
N LYS A 33 -8.05 -48.92 -48.89
CA LYS A 33 -7.48 -49.83 -47.89
C LYS A 33 -7.64 -49.28 -46.46
N ALA A 34 -7.43 -47.99 -46.26
CA ALA A 34 -7.59 -47.32 -44.98
C ALA A 34 -9.04 -47.43 -44.46
N LEU A 35 -10.03 -47.05 -45.27
CA LEU A 35 -11.46 -47.17 -44.91
C LEU A 35 -11.89 -48.62 -44.65
N SER A 36 -11.30 -49.57 -45.37
CA SER A 36 -11.63 -51.00 -45.21
C SER A 36 -11.08 -51.59 -43.92
N ASN A 37 -9.88 -51.19 -43.53
CA ASN A 37 -9.16 -51.80 -42.43
C ASN A 37 -9.38 -51.08 -41.09
N PHE A 38 -9.86 -49.83 -41.11
CA PHE A 38 -9.92 -48.99 -39.91
C PHE A 38 -10.70 -49.64 -38.75
N ARG A 39 -11.89 -50.17 -39.02
CA ARG A 39 -12.72 -50.84 -38.01
C ARG A 39 -12.01 -52.06 -37.41
N GLU A 40 -11.38 -52.88 -38.24
CA GLU A 40 -10.63 -54.06 -37.78
C GLU A 40 -9.42 -53.65 -36.94
N GLN A 41 -8.68 -52.63 -37.38
CA GLN A 41 -7.53 -52.10 -36.66
C GLN A 41 -7.92 -51.51 -35.30
N VAL A 42 -9.05 -50.81 -35.21
CA VAL A 42 -9.60 -50.34 -33.93
C VAL A 42 -9.96 -51.53 -33.03
N ARG A 43 -10.64 -52.54 -33.57
CA ARG A 43 -11.07 -53.74 -32.81
C ARG A 43 -9.90 -54.56 -32.28
N TYR A 44 -8.84 -54.72 -33.08
CA TYR A 44 -7.65 -55.51 -32.71
C TYR A 44 -6.54 -54.68 -32.06
N LYS A 45 -6.78 -53.38 -31.78
CA LYS A 45 -5.81 -52.47 -31.16
C LYS A 45 -4.48 -52.38 -31.92
N ASP A 46 -4.52 -52.40 -33.25
CA ASP A 46 -3.33 -52.23 -34.09
C ASP A 46 -2.88 -50.76 -34.13
N TYR A 47 -2.30 -50.26 -33.03
CA TYR A 47 -1.93 -48.85 -32.88
C TYR A 47 -0.95 -48.36 -33.95
N LYS A 48 0.00 -49.20 -34.36
CA LYS A 48 0.96 -48.85 -35.42
C LYS A 48 0.27 -48.70 -36.77
N GLY A 49 -0.66 -49.60 -37.09
CA GLY A 49 -1.50 -49.48 -38.28
C GLY A 49 -2.43 -48.27 -38.23
N LEU A 50 -3.06 -48.01 -37.09
CA LEU A 50 -4.00 -46.90 -36.88
C LEU A 50 -3.36 -45.53 -37.09
N VAL A 51 -2.10 -45.31 -36.69
CA VAL A 51 -1.40 -44.04 -36.94
C VAL A 51 -1.30 -43.75 -38.44
N ARG A 52 -1.03 -44.77 -39.26
CA ARG A 52 -0.94 -44.63 -40.72
C ARG A 52 -2.32 -44.46 -41.34
N THR A 53 -3.28 -45.28 -40.91
CA THR A 53 -4.66 -45.26 -41.42
C THR A 53 -5.37 -43.95 -41.12
N LEU A 54 -5.19 -43.37 -39.92
CA LEU A 54 -5.83 -42.11 -39.55
C LEU A 54 -5.32 -40.92 -40.34
N LYS A 55 -4.02 -40.84 -40.65
CA LYS A 55 -3.49 -39.77 -41.51
C LYS A 55 -4.13 -39.76 -42.90
N VAL A 56 -4.39 -40.95 -43.45
CA VAL A 56 -5.06 -41.13 -44.76
C VAL A 56 -6.57 -40.86 -44.66
N ILE A 57 -7.22 -41.23 -43.56
CA ILE A 57 -8.65 -40.99 -43.35
C ILE A 57 -8.94 -39.50 -43.07
N GLU A 58 -8.06 -38.82 -42.33
CA GLU A 58 -8.19 -37.40 -41.99
C GLU A 58 -8.21 -36.51 -43.25
N GLU A 59 -7.43 -36.85 -44.28
CA GLU A 59 -7.45 -36.19 -45.59
C GLU A 59 -8.84 -36.22 -46.23
N ILE A 60 -9.54 -37.37 -46.12
CA ILE A 60 -10.89 -37.57 -46.65
C ILE A 60 -11.93 -36.79 -45.81
N ILE A 61 -11.81 -36.83 -44.48
CA ILE A 61 -12.76 -36.16 -43.56
C ILE A 61 -12.67 -34.63 -43.65
N LEU A 62 -11.47 -34.06 -43.81
CA LEU A 62 -11.26 -32.62 -43.84
C LEU A 62 -11.69 -31.98 -45.17
N ARG A 63 -11.72 -32.76 -46.26
CA ARG A 63 -12.03 -32.27 -47.61
C ARG A 63 -13.02 -33.20 -48.34
N PRO A 64 -14.20 -33.49 -47.78
CA PRO A 64 -15.14 -34.47 -48.35
C PRO A 64 -15.58 -34.11 -49.78
N GLN A 65 -15.65 -32.82 -50.10
CA GLN A 65 -15.98 -32.28 -51.42
C GLN A 65 -14.96 -32.60 -52.52
N LEU A 66 -13.74 -33.03 -52.14
CA LEU A 66 -12.68 -33.39 -53.09
C LEU A 66 -12.64 -34.89 -53.41
N TYR A 67 -13.47 -35.72 -52.79
CA TYR A 67 -13.42 -37.18 -52.96
C TYR A 67 -14.77 -37.79 -53.35
N ILE A 68 -14.78 -38.67 -54.34
CA ILE A 68 -15.94 -39.53 -54.67
C ILE A 68 -15.81 -40.84 -53.88
N ILE A 69 -16.73 -41.04 -52.93
CA ILE A 69 -16.83 -42.28 -52.16
C ILE A 69 -17.75 -43.25 -52.90
N GLU A 70 -17.17 -44.33 -53.44
CA GLU A 70 -17.92 -45.40 -54.11
C GLU A 70 -18.91 -46.06 -53.13
N ASP A 71 -20.11 -46.46 -53.59
CA ASP A 71 -21.18 -46.96 -52.71
C ASP A 71 -20.77 -48.14 -51.82
N LYS A 72 -19.89 -49.03 -52.32
CA LYS A 72 -19.31 -50.14 -51.54
C LYS A 72 -18.45 -49.72 -50.35
N TYR A 73 -18.02 -48.47 -50.27
CA TYR A 73 -17.24 -47.89 -49.18
C TYR A 73 -18.02 -46.82 -48.40
N ARG A 74 -19.23 -46.44 -48.83
CA ARG A 74 -20.06 -45.41 -48.20
C ARG A 74 -20.39 -45.73 -46.75
N GLU A 75 -20.91 -46.94 -46.49
CA GLU A 75 -21.21 -47.43 -45.14
C GLU A 75 -19.96 -47.41 -44.24
N ARG A 76 -18.79 -47.75 -44.79
CA ARG A 76 -17.52 -47.74 -44.04
C ARG A 76 -17.06 -46.33 -43.69
N TYR A 77 -17.29 -45.37 -44.58
CA TYR A 77 -17.00 -43.96 -44.35
C TYR A 77 -17.94 -43.36 -43.29
N GLU A 78 -19.23 -43.67 -43.35
CA GLU A 78 -20.22 -43.23 -42.35
C GLU A 78 -19.87 -43.71 -40.93
N LEU A 79 -19.33 -44.93 -40.80
CA LEU A 79 -18.88 -45.51 -39.53
C LEU A 79 -17.54 -44.95 -39.00
N VAL A 80 -16.82 -44.10 -39.74
CA VAL A 80 -15.50 -43.60 -39.31
C VAL A 80 -15.60 -42.81 -38.02
N HIS A 81 -16.61 -41.94 -37.89
CA HIS A 81 -16.79 -41.11 -36.70
C HIS A 81 -17.06 -41.97 -35.45
N GLU A 82 -17.92 -42.99 -35.59
CA GLU A 82 -18.20 -43.95 -34.51
C GLU A 82 -16.94 -44.73 -34.10
N ASN A 83 -16.13 -45.16 -35.08
CA ASN A 83 -14.88 -45.86 -34.81
C ASN A 83 -13.81 -44.96 -34.16
N ILE A 84 -13.80 -43.66 -34.45
CA ILE A 84 -12.94 -42.69 -33.73
C ILE A 84 -13.39 -42.54 -32.27
N LEU A 85 -14.70 -42.49 -32.00
CA LEU A 85 -15.22 -42.48 -30.63
C LEU A 85 -14.91 -43.77 -29.88
N LEU A 86 -15.03 -44.92 -30.54
CA LEU A 86 -14.63 -46.22 -29.99
C LEU A 86 -13.12 -46.24 -29.67
N LEU A 87 -12.29 -45.77 -30.59
CA LEU A 87 -10.85 -45.65 -30.38
C LEU A 87 -10.51 -44.73 -29.19
N LYS A 88 -11.23 -43.61 -29.03
CA LYS A 88 -11.11 -42.72 -27.86
C LYS A 88 -11.29 -43.50 -26.55
N ASN A 89 -12.37 -44.28 -26.46
CA ASN A 89 -12.71 -45.05 -25.26
C ASN A 89 -11.71 -46.19 -25.00
N ILE A 90 -11.22 -46.85 -26.05
CA ILE A 90 -10.17 -47.87 -25.96
C ILE A 90 -8.88 -47.25 -25.43
N LEU A 91 -8.43 -46.13 -26.00
CA LEU A 91 -7.20 -45.46 -25.57
C LEU A 91 -7.30 -44.96 -24.12
N ILE A 92 -8.42 -44.35 -23.74
CA ILE A 92 -8.66 -43.96 -22.34
C ILE A 92 -8.54 -45.17 -21.41
N SER A 93 -9.14 -46.31 -21.77
CA SER A 93 -9.11 -47.53 -20.96
C SER A 93 -7.70 -48.12 -20.85
N ASP A 94 -6.95 -48.14 -21.95
CA ASP A 94 -5.60 -48.70 -21.98
C ASP A 94 -4.59 -47.79 -21.25
N ILE A 95 -4.74 -46.46 -21.34
CA ILE A 95 -3.97 -45.51 -20.52
C ILE A 95 -4.26 -45.73 -19.03
N LYS A 96 -5.54 -45.84 -18.63
CA LYS A 96 -5.92 -46.11 -17.23
C LYS A 96 -5.33 -47.43 -16.73
N TYR A 97 -5.41 -48.49 -17.54
CA TYR A 97 -4.84 -49.79 -17.22
C TYR A 97 -3.31 -49.75 -17.10
N SER A 98 -2.64 -49.02 -17.99
CA SER A 98 -1.20 -48.78 -17.98
C SER A 98 -0.74 -48.13 -16.66
N ILE A 99 -1.39 -47.03 -16.28
CA ILE A 99 -1.11 -46.30 -15.03
C ILE A 99 -1.37 -47.18 -13.79
N THR A 100 -2.48 -47.92 -13.78
CA THR A 100 -2.88 -48.72 -12.61
C THR A 100 -1.93 -49.88 -12.35
N ASN A 101 -1.44 -50.53 -13.41
CA ASN A 101 -0.60 -51.72 -13.31
C ASN A 101 0.90 -51.43 -13.47
N GLU A 102 1.28 -50.16 -13.53
CA GLU A 102 2.68 -49.72 -13.67
C GLU A 102 3.37 -50.35 -14.91
N LYS A 103 2.59 -50.53 -15.99
CA LYS A 103 3.09 -51.03 -17.26
C LYS A 103 3.41 -49.86 -18.19
N GLY A 104 4.34 -50.05 -19.11
CA GLY A 104 4.58 -49.09 -20.18
C GLY A 104 3.43 -49.07 -21.19
N LEU A 105 3.04 -47.90 -21.65
CA LEU A 105 2.09 -47.73 -22.76
C LEU A 105 2.84 -47.79 -24.10
N ASP A 106 2.24 -48.40 -25.13
CA ASP A 106 2.80 -48.40 -26.48
C ASP A 106 2.96 -46.94 -26.99
N LYS A 107 4.14 -46.59 -27.52
CA LYS A 107 4.43 -45.25 -28.06
C LYS A 107 3.44 -44.83 -29.14
N SER A 108 2.94 -45.76 -29.95
CA SER A 108 1.91 -45.52 -30.95
C SER A 108 0.55 -45.19 -30.33
N ALA A 109 0.21 -45.76 -29.16
CA ALA A 109 -1.00 -45.39 -28.42
C ALA A 109 -0.90 -43.97 -27.84
N VAL A 110 0.27 -43.59 -27.30
CA VAL A 110 0.54 -42.21 -26.86
C VAL A 110 0.39 -41.24 -28.03
N LEU A 111 1.00 -41.57 -29.17
CA LEU A 111 0.93 -40.75 -30.37
C LEU A 111 -0.51 -40.60 -30.90
N LEU A 112 -1.31 -41.67 -30.88
CA LEU A 112 -2.73 -41.61 -31.26
C LEU A 112 -3.57 -40.74 -30.31
N SER A 113 -3.19 -40.67 -29.03
CA SER A 113 -3.86 -39.79 -28.08
C SER A 113 -3.65 -38.30 -28.37
N THR A 114 -2.71 -37.95 -29.27
CA THR A 114 -2.32 -36.57 -29.57
C THR A 114 -2.46 -36.14 -31.04
N ILE A 115 -2.90 -37.01 -31.97
CA ILE A 115 -2.82 -36.76 -33.43
C ILE A 115 -4.10 -36.26 -34.10
N LEU A 116 -5.29 -36.43 -33.48
CA LEU A 116 -6.57 -36.05 -34.10
C LEU A 116 -6.86 -34.55 -33.90
N SER A 117 -8.06 -34.18 -33.44
CA SER A 117 -8.40 -32.78 -33.19
C SER A 117 -8.01 -32.31 -31.80
N GLU A 118 -7.80 -31.01 -31.61
CA GLU A 118 -7.57 -30.42 -30.28
C GLU A 118 -8.67 -30.79 -29.27
N LYS A 119 -9.92 -30.83 -29.73
CA LYS A 119 -11.07 -31.29 -28.93
C LYS A 119 -10.91 -32.75 -28.48
N TYR A 120 -10.50 -33.63 -29.40
CA TYR A 120 -10.25 -35.03 -29.07
C TYR A 120 -9.15 -35.17 -28.02
N VAL A 121 -8.03 -34.47 -28.22
CA VAL A 121 -6.89 -34.56 -27.29
C VAL A 121 -7.27 -33.99 -25.92
N SER A 122 -8.00 -32.88 -25.89
CA SER A 122 -8.53 -32.29 -24.66
C SER A 122 -9.49 -33.25 -23.93
N ASP A 123 -10.40 -33.92 -24.65
CA ASP A 123 -11.31 -34.90 -24.06
C ASP A 123 -10.57 -36.08 -23.41
N VAL A 124 -9.56 -36.63 -24.10
CA VAL A 124 -8.74 -37.72 -23.59
C VAL A 124 -7.96 -37.26 -22.36
N GLN A 125 -7.25 -36.13 -22.47
CA GLN A 125 -6.49 -35.54 -21.36
C GLN A 125 -7.39 -35.31 -20.14
N LYS A 126 -8.53 -34.62 -20.30
CA LYS A 126 -9.49 -34.36 -19.21
C LYS A 126 -9.97 -35.66 -18.58
N SER A 127 -10.31 -36.67 -19.38
CA SER A 127 -10.77 -37.96 -18.86
C SER A 127 -9.72 -38.68 -18.03
N ILE A 128 -8.45 -38.62 -18.43
CA ILE A 128 -7.34 -39.22 -17.68
C ILE A 128 -7.02 -38.42 -16.42
N VAL A 129 -6.96 -37.09 -16.52
CA VAL A 129 -6.71 -36.19 -15.38
C VAL A 129 -7.79 -36.33 -14.32
N ILE A 130 -9.08 -36.29 -14.69
CA ILE A 130 -10.21 -36.44 -13.75
C ILE A 130 -10.17 -37.80 -13.06
N TRP A 131 -9.96 -38.87 -13.82
CA TRP A 131 -9.87 -40.22 -13.25
C TRP A 131 -8.68 -40.34 -12.29
N MET A 132 -7.51 -39.81 -12.68
CA MET A 132 -6.32 -39.83 -11.83
C MET A 132 -6.53 -39.02 -10.55
N SER A 133 -7.15 -37.83 -10.67
CA SER A 133 -7.49 -36.99 -9.53
C SER A 133 -8.40 -37.71 -8.55
N ASN A 134 -9.51 -38.28 -9.04
CA ASN A 134 -10.44 -39.04 -8.20
C ASN A 134 -9.75 -40.23 -7.49
N ASN A 135 -8.88 -40.96 -8.19
CA ASN A 135 -8.16 -42.09 -7.60
C ASN A 135 -7.17 -41.64 -6.51
N VAL A 136 -6.35 -40.64 -6.81
CA VAL A 136 -5.35 -40.12 -5.88
C VAL A 136 -6.03 -39.49 -4.67
N GLN A 137 -7.07 -38.69 -4.89
CA GLN A 137 -7.88 -38.11 -3.82
C GLN A 137 -8.50 -39.21 -2.96
N THR A 138 -9.17 -40.21 -3.54
CA THR A 138 -9.80 -41.30 -2.77
C THR A 138 -8.79 -42.03 -1.88
N LYS A 139 -7.57 -42.22 -2.38
CA LYS A 139 -6.50 -42.90 -1.66
C LYS A 139 -5.90 -42.06 -0.53
N HIS A 140 -5.61 -40.79 -0.79
CA HIS A 140 -4.79 -39.95 0.09
C HIS A 140 -5.56 -38.90 0.89
N THR A 141 -6.84 -38.68 0.62
CA THR A 141 -7.66 -37.68 1.36
C THR A 141 -7.66 -37.95 2.86
N LYS A 142 -7.80 -39.21 3.28
CA LYS A 142 -7.80 -39.56 4.71
C LYS A 142 -6.46 -39.24 5.37
N GLU A 143 -5.35 -39.40 4.66
CA GLU A 143 -4.01 -39.10 5.18
C GLU A 143 -3.80 -37.59 5.33
N ILE A 144 -4.19 -36.81 4.31
CA ILE A 144 -4.15 -35.33 4.37
C ILE A 144 -5.07 -34.79 5.48
N GLN A 145 -6.23 -35.43 5.69
CA GLN A 145 -7.19 -35.04 6.72
C GLN A 145 -6.74 -35.34 8.16
N ARG A 146 -5.65 -36.09 8.37
CA ARG A 146 -5.06 -36.38 9.69
C ARG A 146 -4.29 -35.21 10.29
N LEU A 147 -4.04 -34.13 9.55
CA LEU A 147 -3.42 -32.93 10.10
C LEU A 147 -4.23 -32.43 11.31
N GLU A 148 -3.65 -32.37 12.50
CA GLU A 148 -4.35 -31.90 13.70
C GLU A 148 -3.82 -30.56 14.20
N ASN A 149 -2.51 -30.32 14.06
CA ASN A 149 -1.83 -29.13 14.58
C ASN A 149 -1.08 -28.38 13.47
N LEU A 150 -0.86 -27.07 13.66
CA LEU A 150 -0.11 -26.24 12.69
C LEU A 150 1.37 -26.62 12.57
N ILE A 151 1.97 -27.16 13.64
CA ILE A 151 3.36 -27.62 13.62
C ILE A 151 3.61 -28.76 12.60
N ASP A 152 2.56 -29.51 12.25
CA ASP A 152 2.63 -30.65 11.33
C ASP A 152 2.37 -30.30 9.86
N VAL A 153 2.19 -29.01 9.54
CA VAL A 153 1.86 -28.56 8.18
C VAL A 153 2.99 -28.89 7.21
N GLU A 154 4.25 -28.72 7.60
CA GLU A 154 5.40 -29.05 6.75
C GLU A 154 5.41 -30.54 6.35
N ASN A 155 5.04 -31.43 7.27
CA ASN A 155 4.92 -32.86 6.99
C ASN A 155 3.81 -33.16 5.97
N SER A 156 2.70 -32.44 6.07
CA SER A 156 1.60 -32.55 5.10
C SER A 156 2.02 -32.05 3.71
N LEU A 157 2.79 -30.96 3.62
CA LEU A 157 3.34 -30.46 2.37
C LEU A 157 4.34 -31.45 1.74
N LYS A 158 5.21 -32.07 2.55
CA LYS A 158 6.13 -33.14 2.10
C LYS A 158 5.38 -34.36 1.57
N LEU A 159 4.27 -34.74 2.21
CA LEU A 159 3.39 -35.80 1.71
C LEU A 159 2.83 -35.45 0.32
N LEU A 160 2.36 -34.21 0.12
CA LEU A 160 1.87 -33.76 -1.19
C LEU A 160 2.93 -33.88 -2.29
N LEU A 161 4.18 -33.49 -2.01
CA LEU A 161 5.29 -33.63 -2.96
C LEU A 161 5.58 -35.10 -3.28
N THR A 162 5.57 -35.96 -2.26
CA THR A 162 5.77 -37.40 -2.45
C THR A 162 4.68 -38.00 -3.34
N ILE A 163 3.43 -37.60 -3.15
CA ILE A 163 2.31 -38.02 -4.00
C ILE A 163 2.49 -37.49 -5.44
N LYS A 164 2.84 -36.21 -5.61
CA LYS A 164 3.13 -35.61 -6.91
C LYS A 164 4.21 -36.39 -7.66
N ASP A 165 5.31 -36.74 -7.01
CA ASP A 165 6.43 -37.41 -7.66
C ASP A 165 6.06 -38.85 -8.05
N ASN A 166 5.30 -39.55 -7.19
CA ASN A 166 4.74 -40.85 -7.51
C ASN A 166 3.78 -40.80 -8.72
N VAL A 167 2.90 -39.78 -8.79
CA VAL A 167 2.04 -39.55 -9.95
C VAL A 167 2.89 -39.28 -11.19
N GLY A 168 3.90 -38.42 -11.09
CA GLY A 168 4.81 -38.08 -12.16
C GLY A 168 5.52 -39.30 -12.74
N MET A 169 6.01 -40.21 -11.90
CA MET A 169 6.62 -41.48 -12.33
C MET A 169 5.60 -42.36 -13.07
N LYS A 170 4.38 -42.53 -12.53
CA LYS A 170 3.34 -43.36 -13.15
C LYS A 170 2.87 -42.82 -14.50
N THR A 171 2.91 -41.50 -14.69
CA THR A 171 2.45 -40.84 -15.92
C THR A 171 3.58 -40.42 -16.85
N ALA A 172 4.83 -40.81 -16.58
CA ALA A 172 6.01 -40.36 -17.34
C ALA A 172 5.98 -40.75 -18.84
N HIS A 173 5.20 -41.78 -19.19
CA HIS A 173 5.01 -42.22 -20.57
C HIS A 173 3.98 -41.39 -21.36
N LEU A 174 3.25 -40.49 -20.68
CA LEU A 174 2.25 -39.59 -21.28
C LEU A 174 2.88 -38.24 -21.67
N PRO A 175 2.20 -37.42 -22.50
CA PRO A 175 2.73 -36.13 -22.90
C PRO A 175 2.95 -35.19 -21.71
N ILE A 176 4.16 -34.62 -21.60
CA ILE A 176 4.56 -33.76 -20.46
C ILE A 176 3.62 -32.56 -20.30
N TRP A 177 3.20 -31.96 -21.41
CA TRP A 177 2.32 -30.80 -21.43
C TRP A 177 0.89 -31.09 -20.91
N TRP A 178 0.54 -32.36 -20.66
CA TRP A 178 -0.69 -32.70 -19.93
C TRP A 178 -0.62 -32.29 -18.45
N ASN A 179 0.58 -32.06 -17.91
CA ASN A 179 0.85 -31.54 -16.57
C ASN A 179 0.10 -32.29 -15.44
N ILE A 180 -0.14 -33.60 -15.61
CA ILE A 180 -0.98 -34.39 -14.70
C ILE A 180 -0.51 -34.25 -13.24
N SER A 181 0.78 -34.44 -12.97
CA SER A 181 1.34 -34.36 -11.61
C SER A 181 1.14 -32.99 -10.95
N LYS A 182 1.20 -31.89 -11.72
CA LYS A 182 0.92 -30.55 -11.23
C LYS A 182 -0.57 -30.33 -10.96
N VAL A 183 -1.46 -30.77 -11.85
CA VAL A 183 -2.91 -30.69 -11.63
C VAL A 183 -3.31 -31.46 -10.36
N ILE A 184 -2.77 -32.66 -10.17
CA ILE A 184 -3.02 -33.44 -8.95
C ILE A 184 -2.46 -32.72 -7.70
N LEU A 185 -1.28 -32.11 -7.79
CA LEU A 185 -0.73 -31.33 -6.67
C LEU A 185 -1.66 -30.17 -6.29
N CYS A 186 -2.19 -29.43 -7.27
CA CYS A 186 -3.16 -28.37 -7.03
C CYS A 186 -4.44 -28.91 -6.36
N ASP A 187 -5.00 -30.00 -6.88
CA ASP A 187 -6.20 -30.62 -6.34
C ASP A 187 -6.04 -31.06 -4.87
N LEU A 188 -4.91 -31.67 -4.53
CA LEU A 188 -4.63 -32.09 -3.15
C LEU A 188 -4.33 -30.89 -2.23
N SER A 189 -3.76 -29.81 -2.77
CA SER A 189 -3.53 -28.57 -2.02
C SER A 189 -4.85 -27.93 -1.60
N ILE A 190 -5.91 -28.03 -2.41
CA ILE A 190 -7.27 -27.59 -2.03
C ILE A 190 -7.77 -28.37 -0.80
N ILE A 191 -7.55 -29.69 -0.78
CA ILE A 191 -7.95 -30.55 0.34
C ILE A 191 -7.19 -30.14 1.61
N LEU A 192 -5.88 -29.93 1.50
CA LEU A 192 -5.05 -29.46 2.61
C LEU A 192 -5.48 -28.08 3.09
N LYS A 193 -5.73 -27.12 2.19
CA LYS A 193 -6.27 -25.79 2.52
C LYS A 193 -7.54 -25.89 3.35
N ASN A 194 -8.52 -26.67 2.89
CA ASN A 194 -9.79 -26.83 3.60
C ASN A 194 -9.60 -27.46 4.99
N LYS A 195 -8.58 -28.31 5.14
CA LYS A 195 -8.23 -28.89 6.43
C LYS A 195 -7.50 -27.88 7.33
N LEU A 196 -6.58 -27.09 6.78
CA LEU A 196 -5.88 -26.00 7.47
C LEU A 196 -6.87 -25.00 8.06
N ILE A 197 -7.87 -24.57 7.29
CA ILE A 197 -8.95 -23.68 7.78
C ILE A 197 -9.58 -24.28 9.04
N ARG A 198 -9.95 -25.57 9.01
CA ARG A 198 -10.56 -26.24 10.17
C ARG A 198 -9.63 -26.38 11.37
N VAL A 199 -8.32 -26.52 11.14
CA VAL A 199 -7.31 -26.61 12.20
C VAL A 199 -7.16 -25.24 12.87
N ILE A 200 -7.01 -24.19 12.07
CA ILE A 200 -6.91 -22.80 12.55
C ILE A 200 -8.18 -22.38 13.29
N ASP A 201 -9.37 -22.78 12.83
CA ASP A 201 -10.63 -22.42 13.47
C ASP A 201 -10.89 -23.15 14.80
N ARG A 202 -10.22 -24.28 15.08
CA ARG A 202 -10.55 -25.18 16.19
C ARG A 202 -9.44 -25.41 17.21
N ALA A 203 -8.19 -25.17 16.84
CA ALA A 203 -7.04 -25.47 17.69
C ALA A 203 -6.55 -24.22 18.39
N ASP A 204 -6.15 -24.37 19.66
CA ASP A 204 -5.25 -23.41 20.29
C ASP A 204 -3.86 -23.61 19.66
N PHE A 205 -3.38 -22.61 18.93
CA PHE A 205 -2.05 -22.60 18.34
C PHE A 205 -1.23 -21.42 18.86
N SER A 206 0.10 -21.58 18.93
CA SER A 206 0.98 -20.47 19.29
C SER A 206 1.24 -19.55 18.09
N CYS A 207 1.62 -18.30 18.34
CA CYS A 207 2.05 -17.39 17.26
C CYS A 207 3.25 -17.97 16.48
N VAL A 208 4.11 -18.75 17.11
CA VAL A 208 5.26 -19.39 16.45
C VAL A 208 4.78 -20.43 15.45
N ASP A 209 3.88 -21.34 15.88
CA ASP A 209 3.32 -22.37 15.00
C ASP A 209 2.60 -21.76 13.80
N TYR A 210 1.86 -20.66 14.02
CA TYR A 210 1.20 -19.91 12.96
C TYR A 210 2.20 -19.36 11.93
N LEU A 211 3.26 -18.68 12.39
CA LEU A 211 4.25 -18.05 11.53
C LEU A 211 5.05 -19.08 10.72
N GLU A 212 5.44 -20.20 11.35
CA GLU A 212 6.16 -21.28 10.69
C GLU A 212 5.30 -21.98 9.64
N ALA A 213 4.04 -22.30 9.98
CA ALA A 213 3.11 -22.91 9.04
C ALA A 213 2.80 -21.98 7.85
N LEU A 214 2.56 -20.69 8.10
CA LEU A 214 2.33 -19.70 7.05
C LEU A 214 3.54 -19.61 6.11
N LYS A 215 4.75 -19.51 6.68
CA LYS A 215 5.99 -19.46 5.91
C LYS A 215 6.16 -20.70 5.03
N ALA A 216 5.95 -21.90 5.58
CA ALA A 216 6.04 -23.15 4.83
C ALA A 216 5.03 -23.19 3.67
N CYS A 217 3.80 -22.72 3.89
CA CYS A 217 2.78 -22.61 2.83
C CYS A 217 3.18 -21.61 1.73
N MET A 218 3.70 -20.43 2.09
CA MET A 218 4.18 -19.43 1.12
C MET A 218 5.34 -19.98 0.27
N GLU A 219 6.33 -20.62 0.89
CA GLU A 219 7.46 -21.25 0.20
C GLU A 219 7.00 -22.36 -0.74
N PHE A 220 6.05 -23.19 -0.30
CA PHE A 220 5.48 -24.25 -1.12
C PHE A 220 4.73 -23.72 -2.34
N GLU A 221 3.86 -22.72 -2.14
CA GLU A 221 3.09 -22.09 -3.22
C GLU A 221 4.00 -21.47 -4.27
N THR A 222 4.97 -20.67 -3.81
CA THR A 222 5.92 -19.97 -4.69
C THR A 222 6.80 -20.92 -5.48
N THR A 223 7.15 -22.07 -4.89
CA THR A 223 8.05 -23.06 -5.53
C THR A 223 7.31 -24.02 -6.46
N TYR A 224 6.11 -24.49 -6.10
CA TYR A 224 5.49 -25.65 -6.77
C TYR A 224 4.13 -25.37 -7.42
N LEU A 225 3.37 -24.38 -6.94
CA LEU A 225 2.01 -24.14 -7.42
C LEU A 225 1.95 -23.02 -8.47
N LEU A 226 2.72 -21.94 -8.29
CA LEU A 226 2.72 -20.82 -9.26
C LEU A 226 3.07 -21.31 -10.68
N ILE A 227 2.17 -21.06 -11.63
CA ILE A 227 2.41 -21.22 -13.06
C ILE A 227 3.29 -20.03 -13.48
N SER A 228 4.46 -20.34 -14.01
CA SER A 228 5.42 -19.40 -14.59
C SER A 228 4.76 -18.28 -15.39
N GLY A 229 4.96 -17.04 -14.92
CA GLY A 229 4.64 -15.79 -15.59
C GLY A 229 5.42 -14.61 -15.00
N ARG A 230 5.58 -14.57 -13.68
CA ARG A 230 6.65 -13.80 -13.04
C ARG A 230 7.80 -14.75 -12.73
N LYS A 231 8.90 -14.64 -13.47
CA LYS A 231 10.20 -15.02 -12.89
C LYS A 231 10.22 -14.32 -11.53
N ALA A 232 10.22 -15.09 -10.45
CA ALA A 232 10.77 -14.59 -9.20
C ALA A 232 12.19 -14.14 -9.57
N THR A 233 12.36 -12.85 -9.82
CA THR A 233 13.66 -12.22 -9.69
C THR A 233 14.12 -12.64 -8.31
N SER A 234 15.12 -13.50 -8.30
CA SER A 234 15.70 -14.12 -7.13
C SER A 234 15.68 -13.16 -5.96
N LEU A 235 14.82 -13.43 -4.98
CA LEU A 235 14.93 -12.89 -3.63
C LEU A 235 16.09 -13.61 -2.91
N ASN A 236 17.22 -13.74 -3.58
CA ASN A 236 18.49 -14.04 -2.95
C ASN A 236 19.16 -12.71 -2.66
N ASN A 237 18.91 -12.24 -1.43
CA ASN A 237 19.77 -11.41 -0.61
C ASN A 237 21.22 -11.34 -1.13
N LYS A 238 21.55 -10.27 -1.88
CA LYS A 238 22.87 -9.60 -1.96
C LYS A 238 22.98 -8.58 -3.09
N THR A 239 21.89 -8.05 -3.64
CA THR A 239 21.96 -6.68 -4.14
C THR A 239 22.08 -5.77 -2.92
N LYS A 240 23.33 -5.40 -2.60
CA LYS A 240 23.57 -4.01 -2.22
C LYS A 240 22.77 -3.21 -3.24
N ILE A 241 21.64 -2.66 -2.82
CA ILE A 241 20.97 -1.63 -3.59
C ILE A 241 22.00 -0.51 -3.56
N GLU A 242 22.82 -0.40 -4.62
CA GLU A 242 23.84 0.65 -4.73
C GLU A 242 23.18 2.03 -4.87
N GLY A 243 21.85 2.09 -5.03
CA GLY A 243 21.03 3.30 -4.85
C GLY A 243 20.49 3.52 -3.43
N LEU A 244 20.99 2.75 -2.44
CA LEU A 244 20.69 2.88 -0.99
C LEU A 244 21.79 3.68 -0.28
N GLU A 245 22.68 4.32 -1.05
CA GLU A 245 23.37 5.51 -0.57
C GLU A 245 22.31 6.57 -0.31
N VAL A 246 22.22 6.91 0.97
CA VAL A 246 21.35 7.92 1.57
C VAL A 246 21.38 9.17 0.68
N SER A 247 20.37 9.32 -0.19
CA SER A 247 20.11 10.62 -0.80
C SER A 247 19.76 11.55 0.35
N GLU A 248 20.61 12.54 0.57
CA GLU A 248 20.47 13.56 1.62
C GLU A 248 19.16 14.37 1.51
N ARG A 249 18.31 14.12 0.49
CA ARG A 249 17.08 14.88 0.23
C ARG A 249 15.84 14.07 -0.12
N SER A 250 15.93 12.75 -0.32
CA SER A 250 14.75 11.90 -0.60
C SER A 250 14.76 10.64 0.26
N PRO A 251 13.85 10.53 1.24
CA PRO A 251 13.78 9.35 2.08
C PRO A 251 13.48 8.09 1.25
N ALA A 252 14.32 7.06 1.38
CA ALA A 252 14.23 5.80 0.62
C ALA A 252 12.85 5.11 0.66
N HIS A 253 12.06 5.34 1.71
CA HIS A 253 10.70 4.81 1.82
C HIS A 253 9.68 5.49 0.89
N LEU A 254 9.88 6.75 0.49
CA LEU A 254 9.01 7.43 -0.48
C LEU A 254 9.12 6.74 -1.84
N LYS A 255 10.36 6.47 -2.26
CA LYS A 255 10.64 5.71 -3.49
C LYS A 255 10.04 4.31 -3.45
N LEU A 256 10.21 3.59 -2.33
CA LEU A 256 9.58 2.27 -2.15
C LEU A 256 8.04 2.34 -2.19
N LEU A 257 7.44 3.37 -1.59
CA LEU A 257 6.00 3.56 -1.65
C LEU A 257 5.53 3.89 -3.08
N ASP A 258 6.33 4.62 -3.87
CA ASP A 258 6.03 4.93 -5.26
C ASP A 258 6.17 3.69 -6.16
N ASP A 259 7.17 2.85 -5.93
CA ASP A 259 7.34 1.55 -6.60
C ASP A 259 6.13 0.63 -6.34
N ILE A 260 5.61 0.59 -5.11
CA ILE A 260 4.37 -0.14 -4.78
C ILE A 260 3.16 0.40 -5.55
N SER A 261 3.12 1.71 -5.85
CA SER A 261 2.00 2.35 -6.53
C SER A 261 2.02 2.23 -8.05
N THR A 262 3.19 1.96 -8.63
CA THR A 262 3.37 1.72 -10.08
C THR A 262 3.14 0.26 -10.46
N GLU A 263 3.22 -0.67 -9.50
CA GLU A 263 2.50 -1.93 -9.60
C GLU A 263 0.99 -1.62 -9.55
N LEU A 264 0.41 -1.34 -10.73
CA LEU A 264 -1.04 -1.30 -10.95
C LEU A 264 -1.70 -2.43 -10.17
N PRO A 265 -2.90 -2.22 -9.60
CA PRO A 265 -3.64 -3.34 -9.04
C PRO A 265 -3.83 -4.32 -10.18
N ILE A 266 -3.10 -5.44 -10.14
CA ILE A 266 -3.44 -6.64 -10.89
C ILE A 266 -4.66 -7.26 -10.18
N CYS A 267 -5.67 -6.45 -9.89
CA CYS A 267 -7.02 -6.92 -9.65
C CYS A 267 -7.55 -7.29 -11.02
N ASN A 268 -7.26 -8.53 -11.39
CA ASN A 268 -8.09 -9.44 -12.19
C ASN A 268 -7.32 -10.74 -12.53
N GLU A 269 -6.04 -10.87 -12.16
CA GLU A 269 -5.44 -12.20 -12.07
C GLU A 269 -5.83 -12.79 -10.73
N GLU A 270 -6.91 -13.57 -10.76
CA GLU A 270 -7.35 -14.47 -9.71
C GLU A 270 -6.11 -15.01 -8.96
N ILE A 271 -5.91 -14.60 -7.70
CA ILE A 271 -5.24 -15.51 -6.78
C ILE A 271 -6.05 -16.79 -6.90
N GLU A 272 -5.42 -17.84 -7.41
CA GLU A 272 -6.09 -19.11 -7.64
C GLU A 272 -6.90 -19.42 -6.37
N PRO A 273 -8.20 -19.75 -6.47
CA PRO A 273 -9.03 -20.13 -5.32
C PRO A 273 -8.47 -21.34 -4.53
N ASN A 274 -7.31 -21.86 -4.95
CA ASN A 274 -6.62 -23.04 -4.48
C ASN A 274 -5.38 -22.74 -3.61
N SER A 275 -5.07 -21.46 -3.33
CA SER A 275 -3.96 -21.08 -2.44
C SER A 275 -4.20 -21.56 -0.99
N LEU A 276 -3.21 -22.25 -0.42
CA LEU A 276 -3.08 -22.65 0.98
C LEU A 276 -3.04 -21.45 1.93
N THR A 277 -2.34 -20.38 1.55
CA THR A 277 -2.12 -19.20 2.42
C THR A 277 -3.42 -18.43 2.70
N ILE A 278 -4.47 -18.65 1.90
CA ILE A 278 -5.83 -18.16 2.17
C ILE A 278 -6.33 -18.62 3.55
N ALA A 279 -5.95 -19.81 4.01
CA ALA A 279 -6.37 -20.33 5.31
C ALA A 279 -5.91 -19.46 6.50
N PHE A 280 -4.85 -18.67 6.32
CA PHE A 280 -4.23 -17.87 7.37
C PHE A 280 -4.74 -16.43 7.43
N ILE A 281 -5.41 -15.95 6.37
CA ILE A 281 -5.89 -14.56 6.26
C ILE A 281 -6.73 -14.09 7.47
N PRO A 282 -7.66 -14.91 8.04
CA PRO A 282 -8.44 -14.47 9.21
C PRO A 282 -7.58 -14.06 10.41
N TYR A 283 -6.37 -14.61 10.53
CA TYR A 283 -5.43 -14.34 11.63
C TYR A 283 -4.17 -13.61 11.15
N ILE A 284 -4.23 -12.94 10.00
CA ILE A 284 -3.08 -12.24 9.40
C ILE A 284 -2.49 -11.14 10.31
N HIS A 285 -3.27 -10.65 11.28
CA HIS A 285 -2.79 -9.72 12.30
C HIS A 285 -1.57 -10.26 13.06
N ILE A 286 -1.47 -11.57 13.32
CA ILE A 286 -0.32 -12.19 14.00
C ILE A 286 0.97 -11.98 13.18
N TYR A 287 0.88 -12.16 11.86
CA TYR A 287 2.01 -11.92 10.95
C TYR A 287 2.42 -10.46 10.93
N ILE A 288 1.44 -9.56 10.83
CA ILE A 288 1.67 -8.11 10.78
C ILE A 288 2.30 -7.62 12.09
N GLU A 289 1.78 -8.04 13.24
CA GLU A 289 2.33 -7.68 14.56
C GLU A 289 3.77 -8.18 14.74
N ASN A 290 4.07 -9.39 14.26
CA ASN A 290 5.43 -9.93 14.28
C ASN A 290 6.39 -9.10 13.42
N GLU A 291 5.97 -8.71 12.21
CA GLU A 291 6.76 -7.86 11.31
C GLU A 291 6.98 -6.45 11.87
N LEU A 292 6.01 -5.93 12.62
CA LEU A 292 6.09 -4.60 13.26
C LEU A 292 6.72 -4.63 14.66
N LYS A 293 7.11 -5.79 15.18
CA LYS A 293 7.77 -5.95 16.48
C LYS A 293 9.00 -5.05 16.67
N PRO A 294 9.86 -4.79 15.65
CA PRO A 294 10.99 -3.85 15.78
C PRO A 294 10.58 -2.41 16.12
N LEU A 295 9.30 -2.05 15.95
CA LEU A 295 8.76 -0.72 16.24
C LEU A 295 8.21 -0.58 17.67
N ALA A 296 8.05 -1.66 18.43
CA ALA A 296 7.35 -1.67 19.72
C ALA A 296 7.91 -0.65 20.75
N ASP A 297 9.22 -0.44 20.73
CA ASP A 297 9.96 0.43 21.65
C ASP A 297 10.53 1.69 20.97
N LYS A 298 10.15 1.94 19.72
CA LYS A 298 10.57 3.17 19.04
C LYS A 298 9.86 4.38 19.63
N LYS A 299 10.56 5.50 19.61
CA LYS A 299 10.08 6.85 19.93
C LYS A 299 10.59 7.80 18.86
N MET A 300 9.83 8.86 18.61
CA MET A 300 10.28 9.98 17.80
C MET A 300 11.23 10.84 18.64
N LEU A 301 12.26 11.36 18.00
CA LEU A 301 13.21 12.29 18.58
C LEU A 301 13.01 13.63 17.88
N PHE A 302 13.04 14.71 18.65
CA PHE A 302 12.88 16.07 18.16
C PHE A 302 14.22 16.77 18.39
N VAL A 303 14.97 17.03 17.32
CA VAL A 303 16.31 17.62 17.39
C VAL A 303 16.60 18.39 16.09
N LYS A 304 17.35 19.49 16.17
CA LYS A 304 17.98 20.20 15.03
C LYS A 304 17.03 20.79 13.96
N ASN A 305 15.83 21.22 14.35
CA ASN A 305 14.86 21.85 13.43
C ASN A 305 14.43 21.00 12.22
N GLU A 306 14.75 19.71 12.20
CA GLU A 306 14.46 18.78 11.10
C GLU A 306 13.74 17.53 11.61
N VAL A 307 13.16 16.75 10.69
CA VAL A 307 12.64 15.42 11.00
C VAL A 307 13.80 14.46 11.26
N HIS A 308 13.91 13.96 12.50
CA HIS A 308 14.99 13.07 12.88
C HIS A 308 14.94 11.71 12.13
N SER A 309 16.10 11.16 11.79
CA SER A 309 16.25 9.91 11.05
C SER A 309 15.52 8.69 11.64
N SER A 310 15.31 8.68 12.96
CA SER A 310 14.50 7.66 13.64
C SER A 310 13.06 7.62 13.12
N THR A 311 12.48 8.77 12.79
CA THR A 311 11.13 8.88 12.25
C THR A 311 11.06 8.27 10.85
N TYR A 312 12.06 8.51 9.99
CA TYR A 312 12.15 7.86 8.68
C TYR A 312 12.28 6.34 8.79
N SER A 313 13.00 5.83 9.80
CA SER A 313 13.17 4.38 10.01
C SER A 313 11.86 3.68 10.35
N ILE A 314 10.92 4.37 11.03
CA ILE A 314 9.59 3.86 11.33
C ILE A 314 8.84 3.61 10.02
N TYR A 315 8.70 4.64 9.19
CA TYR A 315 8.00 4.52 7.91
C TYR A 315 8.69 3.56 6.92
N THR A 316 10.01 3.43 6.99
CA THR A 316 10.73 2.41 6.20
C THR A 316 10.29 0.99 6.58
N THR A 317 10.15 0.71 7.89
CA THR A 317 9.69 -0.60 8.37
C THR A 317 8.23 -0.87 7.99
N LEU A 318 7.38 0.16 8.10
CA LEU A 318 5.98 0.08 7.67
C LEU A 318 5.86 -0.25 6.18
N THR A 319 6.61 0.43 5.33
CA THR A 319 6.62 0.19 3.88
C THR A 319 7.14 -1.20 3.54
N GLN A 320 8.22 -1.67 4.18
CA GLN A 320 8.73 -3.04 3.96
C GLN A 320 7.71 -4.10 4.35
N THR A 321 7.01 -3.90 5.47
CA THR A 321 5.93 -4.79 5.91
C THR A 321 4.80 -4.79 4.89
N LEU A 322 4.40 -3.62 4.39
CA LEU A 322 3.40 -3.49 3.34
C LEU A 322 3.80 -4.27 2.08
N THR A 323 5.05 -4.15 1.61
CA THR A 323 5.56 -4.90 0.46
C THR A 323 5.41 -6.41 0.63
N LYS A 324 5.69 -6.94 1.83
CA LYS A 324 5.49 -8.38 2.12
C LYS A 324 4.02 -8.78 2.06
N LEU A 325 3.11 -7.91 2.49
CA LEU A 325 1.67 -8.18 2.49
C LEU A 325 1.03 -8.13 1.10
N LEU A 326 1.69 -7.52 0.12
CA LEU A 326 1.25 -7.55 -1.29
C LEU A 326 1.16 -8.97 -1.84
N TYR A 327 1.84 -9.93 -1.22
CA TYR A 327 1.69 -11.34 -1.52
C TYR A 327 0.21 -11.79 -1.47
N PHE A 328 -0.54 -11.34 -0.47
CA PHE A 328 -1.89 -11.83 -0.21
C PHE A 328 -2.95 -11.15 -1.07
N LYS A 329 -2.80 -9.87 -1.45
CA LYS A 329 -3.76 -9.10 -2.26
C LYS A 329 -5.25 -9.18 -1.84
N PHE A 330 -5.55 -9.43 -0.56
CA PHE A 330 -6.93 -9.42 -0.04
C PHE A 330 -7.25 -8.10 0.69
N PRO A 331 -8.44 -7.50 0.49
CA PRO A 331 -8.84 -6.29 1.20
C PRO A 331 -8.76 -6.42 2.73
N SER A 332 -9.11 -7.59 3.28
CA SER A 332 -9.04 -7.88 4.72
C SER A 332 -7.61 -7.77 5.28
N VAL A 333 -6.59 -8.06 4.47
CA VAL A 333 -5.18 -7.90 4.86
C VAL A 333 -4.82 -6.43 4.96
N GLY A 334 -5.23 -5.61 3.98
CA GLY A 334 -5.03 -4.17 4.04
C GLY A 334 -5.76 -3.50 5.21
N TYR A 335 -7.00 -3.92 5.52
CA TYR A 335 -7.72 -3.46 6.72
C TYR A 335 -7.01 -3.85 8.03
N SER A 336 -6.51 -5.09 8.10
CA SER A 336 -5.76 -5.57 9.27
C SER A 336 -4.46 -4.77 9.46
N PHE A 337 -3.72 -4.55 8.36
CA PHE A 337 -2.50 -3.76 8.37
C PHE A 337 -2.75 -2.34 8.85
N LEU A 338 -3.71 -1.64 8.25
CA LEU A 338 -4.11 -0.30 8.67
C LEU A 338 -4.39 -0.22 10.18
N THR A 339 -5.23 -1.13 10.67
CA THR A 339 -5.68 -1.11 12.07
C THR A 339 -4.51 -1.25 13.04
N ILE A 340 -3.55 -2.11 12.71
CA ILE A 340 -2.36 -2.35 13.55
C ILE A 340 -1.40 -1.16 13.43
N VAL A 341 -1.18 -0.66 12.22
CA VAL A 341 -0.29 0.48 11.98
C VAL A 341 -0.80 1.74 12.67
N ASP A 342 -2.10 2.02 12.63
CA ASP A 342 -2.72 3.15 13.34
C ASP A 342 -2.44 3.07 14.84
N LYS A 343 -2.60 1.89 15.44
CA LYS A 343 -2.27 1.64 16.86
C LYS A 343 -0.78 1.80 17.16
N VAL A 344 0.09 1.28 16.30
CA VAL A 344 1.54 1.30 16.49
C VAL A 344 2.08 2.73 16.39
N ILE A 345 1.71 3.48 15.35
CA ILE A 345 2.13 4.87 15.17
C ILE A 345 1.60 5.72 16.32
N SER A 346 0.31 5.60 16.67
CA SER A 346 -0.28 6.30 17.81
C SER A 346 0.51 6.07 19.10
N LYS A 347 0.83 4.81 19.42
CA LYS A 347 1.64 4.45 20.59
C LYS A 347 3.05 5.05 20.55
N ILE A 348 3.70 5.07 19.39
CA ILE A 348 5.03 5.69 19.23
C ILE A 348 4.93 7.20 19.51
N ILE A 349 3.94 7.88 18.96
CA ILE A 349 3.72 9.32 19.17
C ILE A 349 3.47 9.60 20.66
N SER A 350 2.57 8.86 21.31
CA SER A 350 2.26 9.05 22.73
C SER A 350 3.46 8.80 23.65
N LYS A 351 4.33 7.84 23.31
CA LYS A 351 5.59 7.57 24.05
C LYS A 351 6.68 8.61 23.80
N SER A 352 6.56 9.43 22.76
CA SER A 352 7.61 10.37 22.38
C SER A 352 7.63 11.55 23.36
N PRO A 353 8.73 11.73 24.12
CA PRO A 353 8.86 12.86 25.03
C PRO A 353 9.13 14.12 24.22
N PHE A 354 8.47 15.21 24.60
CA PHE A 354 8.81 16.54 24.12
C PHE A 354 9.45 17.30 25.28
N THR A 355 10.76 17.50 25.20
CA THR A 355 11.58 18.21 26.18
C THR A 355 12.33 19.32 25.47
N GLU A 356 12.84 20.31 26.21
CA GLU A 356 13.64 21.41 25.64
C GLU A 356 12.85 22.13 24.52
N ALA A 357 11.70 22.70 24.92
CA ALA A 357 10.74 23.25 23.97
C ALA A 357 11.35 24.34 23.09
N LYS A 358 12.27 25.16 23.62
CA LYS A 358 12.98 26.19 22.86
C LYS A 358 13.70 25.60 21.64
N GLU A 359 14.48 24.56 21.87
CA GLU A 359 15.38 23.98 20.88
C GLU A 359 14.65 23.04 19.90
N ASN A 360 13.55 22.43 20.35
CA ASN A 360 12.94 21.31 19.64
C ASN A 360 11.56 21.61 19.02
N PHE A 361 11.01 22.81 19.22
CA PHE A 361 9.68 23.18 18.71
C PHE A 361 9.55 23.02 17.19
N LEU A 362 10.48 23.56 16.41
CA LEU A 362 10.46 23.46 14.94
C LEU A 362 10.57 22.01 14.47
N SER A 363 11.49 21.23 15.04
CA SER A 363 11.63 19.79 14.75
C SER A 363 10.36 19.00 15.09
N GLY A 364 9.68 19.38 16.18
CA GLY A 364 8.40 18.81 16.55
C GLY A 364 7.32 19.05 15.50
N ILE A 365 7.17 20.30 15.04
CA ILE A 365 6.14 20.64 14.03
C ILE A 365 6.45 19.95 12.70
N GLU A 366 7.71 20.02 12.26
CA GLU A 366 8.20 19.28 11.10
C GLU A 366 7.85 17.80 11.17
N THR A 367 8.16 17.16 12.30
CA THR A 367 7.90 15.72 12.51
C THR A 367 6.41 15.42 12.48
N MET A 368 5.58 16.27 13.09
CA MET A 368 4.12 16.12 13.06
C MET A 368 3.56 16.26 11.64
N HIS A 369 4.01 17.26 10.89
CA HIS A 369 3.56 17.49 9.52
C HIS A 369 3.96 16.31 8.62
N TYR A 370 5.21 15.86 8.76
CA TYR A 370 5.72 14.68 8.07
C TYR A 370 4.91 13.42 8.39
N VAL A 371 4.64 13.13 9.67
CA VAL A 371 3.81 11.97 10.07
C VAL A 371 2.39 12.07 9.50
N LYS A 372 1.79 13.25 9.52
CA LYS A 372 0.44 13.48 8.95
C LYS A 372 0.42 13.25 7.44
N GLN A 373 1.40 13.80 6.73
CA GLN A 373 1.54 13.64 5.28
C GLN A 373 1.79 12.17 4.92
N MET A 374 2.76 11.53 5.56
CA MET A 374 3.11 10.13 5.29
C MET A 374 1.97 9.17 5.60
N THR A 375 1.26 9.39 6.70
CA THR A 375 0.07 8.61 7.02
C THR A 375 -0.97 8.77 5.92
N LYS A 376 -1.26 9.99 5.47
CA LYS A 376 -2.20 10.24 4.36
C LYS A 376 -1.77 9.55 3.07
N GLU A 377 -0.49 9.63 2.69
CA GLU A 377 0.03 8.96 1.50
C GLU A 377 -0.08 7.44 1.58
N MET A 378 0.23 6.85 2.75
CA MET A 378 0.08 5.42 2.99
C MET A 378 -1.38 4.97 2.93
N LEU A 379 -2.32 5.77 3.46
CA LEU A 379 -3.76 5.51 3.33
C LEU A 379 -4.18 5.46 1.86
N VAL A 380 -3.81 6.49 1.07
CA VAL A 380 -4.14 6.55 -0.37
C VAL A 380 -3.55 5.35 -1.12
N LYS A 381 -2.33 4.93 -0.76
CA LYS A 381 -1.68 3.75 -1.36
C LYS A 381 -2.41 2.46 -1.00
N LEU A 382 -2.75 2.24 0.28
CA LEU A 382 -3.55 1.09 0.71
C LEU A 382 -4.91 1.01 -0.01
N GLN A 383 -5.57 2.16 -0.19
CA GLN A 383 -6.81 2.32 -0.95
C GLN A 383 -6.68 1.75 -2.37
N LYS A 384 -5.62 2.15 -3.08
CA LYS A 384 -5.35 1.72 -4.45
C LYS A 384 -4.91 0.26 -4.53
N THR A 385 -4.05 -0.18 -3.62
CA THR A 385 -3.40 -1.50 -3.71
C THR A 385 -4.31 -2.64 -3.28
N PHE A 386 -5.14 -2.44 -2.26
CA PHE A 386 -6.04 -3.48 -1.73
C PHE A 386 -7.51 -3.25 -2.09
N ASN A 387 -7.81 -2.23 -2.91
CA ASN A 387 -9.18 -1.84 -3.31
C ASN A 387 -10.12 -1.67 -2.10
N ILE A 388 -9.67 -0.84 -1.15
CA ILE A 388 -10.36 -0.60 0.13
C ILE A 388 -11.11 0.74 0.06
N SER A 389 -12.38 0.77 0.48
CA SER A 389 -13.15 1.99 0.68
C SER A 389 -13.05 2.50 2.13
N ASP A 390 -13.13 3.83 2.30
CA ASP A 390 -13.25 4.52 3.60
C ASP A 390 -12.15 4.19 4.62
N ILE A 391 -10.92 4.63 4.33
CA ILE A 391 -9.76 4.40 5.19
C ILE A 391 -9.50 5.61 6.08
N ALA A 392 -9.36 5.38 7.39
CA ALA A 392 -9.00 6.41 8.36
C ALA A 392 -7.92 5.92 9.33
N SER A 393 -7.25 6.85 10.00
CA SER A 393 -6.23 6.61 11.04
C SER A 393 -6.53 7.44 12.31
N PRO A 394 -7.70 7.24 12.93
CA PRO A 394 -8.17 8.10 14.01
C PRO A 394 -7.24 8.10 15.22
N SER A 395 -6.60 6.96 15.55
CA SER A 395 -5.71 6.86 16.71
C SER A 395 -4.43 7.66 16.51
N THR A 396 -3.90 7.65 15.28
CA THR A 396 -2.73 8.44 14.89
C THR A 396 -3.06 9.92 14.91
N ILE A 397 -4.21 10.32 14.37
CA ILE A 397 -4.65 11.73 14.36
C ILE A 397 -4.81 12.25 15.79
N HIS A 398 -5.51 11.50 16.66
CA HIS A 398 -5.66 11.89 18.06
C HIS A 398 -4.31 12.02 18.77
N ALA A 399 -3.39 11.08 18.56
CA ALA A 399 -2.07 11.16 19.19
C ALA A 399 -1.23 12.35 18.67
N LEU A 400 -1.38 12.70 17.39
CA LEU A 400 -0.79 13.92 16.83
C LEU A 400 -1.38 15.17 17.49
N ASP A 401 -2.69 15.25 17.63
CA ASP A 401 -3.35 16.38 18.29
C ASP A 401 -2.86 16.51 19.74
N ASP A 402 -2.78 15.42 20.50
CA ASP A 402 -2.23 15.42 21.86
C ASP A 402 -0.76 15.87 21.91
N LEU A 403 0.06 15.44 20.95
CA LEU A 403 1.45 15.88 20.84
C LEU A 403 1.54 17.38 20.56
N SER A 404 0.72 17.88 19.62
CA SER A 404 0.62 19.31 19.31
C SER A 404 0.28 20.11 20.56
N HIS A 405 -0.80 19.77 21.28
CA HIS A 405 -1.20 20.50 22.48
C HIS A 405 -0.07 20.56 23.52
N ARG A 406 0.65 19.46 23.74
CA ARG A 406 1.81 19.44 24.66
C ARG A 406 2.95 20.33 24.18
N MET A 407 3.27 20.30 22.89
CA MET A 407 4.33 21.11 22.31
C MET A 407 4.01 22.60 22.38
N TYR A 408 2.83 22.99 21.93
CA TYR A 408 2.36 24.39 21.96
C TYR A 408 2.28 24.91 23.39
N ALA A 409 1.73 24.13 24.34
CA ALA A 409 1.71 24.54 25.75
C ALA A 409 3.11 24.72 26.33
N SER A 410 4.04 23.80 26.04
CA SER A 410 5.41 23.90 26.55
C SER A 410 6.17 25.08 25.93
N TYR A 411 5.96 25.37 24.65
CA TYR A 411 6.60 26.49 23.97
C TYR A 411 5.99 27.83 24.38
N MET A 412 4.67 27.88 24.62
CA MET A 412 3.98 29.04 25.19
C MET A 412 4.56 29.43 26.56
N LEU A 413 4.78 28.45 27.45
CA LEU A 413 5.41 28.70 28.75
C LEU A 413 6.83 29.26 28.59
N TYR A 414 7.61 28.73 27.63
CA TYR A 414 8.91 29.27 27.30
C TYR A 414 8.82 30.72 26.79
N MET A 415 7.89 31.04 25.90
CA MET A 415 7.68 32.41 25.42
C MET A 415 7.28 33.38 26.54
N GLN A 416 6.43 32.95 27.48
CA GLN A 416 6.08 33.76 28.66
C GLN A 416 7.29 34.01 29.57
N ASP A 417 8.12 32.98 29.81
CA ASP A 417 9.33 33.10 30.63
C ASP A 417 10.34 34.07 30.02
N ARG A 418 10.52 34.06 28.69
CA ARG A 418 11.34 35.06 27.97
C ARG A 418 10.84 36.49 28.18
N LEU A 419 9.53 36.67 28.29
CA LEU A 419 8.88 37.95 28.51
C LEU A 419 8.85 38.35 29.99
N SER A 420 9.42 37.55 30.91
CA SER A 420 9.43 37.82 32.36
C SER A 420 10.13 39.12 32.75
N PHE A 421 10.99 39.68 31.87
CA PHE A 421 11.57 41.01 32.06
C PHE A 421 10.51 42.12 32.02
N LEU A 422 9.38 41.90 31.34
CA LEU A 422 8.19 42.75 31.41
C LEU A 422 7.54 42.54 32.78
N ASN A 423 8.07 43.19 33.80
CA ASN A 423 7.55 43.10 35.16
C ASN A 423 7.57 44.48 35.84
N LYS A 424 6.90 44.57 36.98
CA LYS A 424 6.76 45.83 37.75
C LYS A 424 8.10 46.46 38.14
N LYS A 425 9.15 45.66 38.41
CA LYS A 425 10.46 46.15 38.83
C LYS A 425 11.16 46.82 37.64
N THR A 426 11.20 46.15 36.49
CA THR A 426 11.81 46.67 35.26
C THR A 426 11.11 47.93 34.76
N LEU A 427 9.77 47.92 34.74
CA LEU A 427 8.96 49.06 34.30
C LEU A 427 9.12 50.30 35.20
N LYS A 428 9.32 50.11 36.50
CA LYS A 428 9.61 51.22 37.42
C LYS A 428 11.01 51.78 37.26
N ALA A 429 11.96 50.94 36.88
CA ALA A 429 13.34 51.36 36.62
C ALA A 429 13.50 52.07 35.27
N GLY A 430 12.48 52.05 34.40
CA GLY A 430 12.55 52.66 33.07
C GLY A 430 13.56 51.98 32.14
N ASN A 431 13.96 50.73 32.43
CA ASN A 431 15.08 50.07 31.78
C ASN A 431 14.65 49.06 30.70
N LEU A 432 13.47 49.24 30.11
CA LEU A 432 12.92 48.31 29.10
C LEU A 432 13.77 48.26 27.83
N GLU A 433 14.41 49.39 27.48
CA GLU A 433 15.27 49.52 26.30
C GLU A 433 16.45 48.54 26.30
N SER A 434 17.00 48.22 27.48
CA SER A 434 18.09 47.24 27.62
C SER A 434 17.71 45.81 27.25
N TYR A 435 16.40 45.50 27.19
CA TYR A 435 15.87 44.18 26.83
C TYR A 435 15.37 44.12 25.38
N THR A 436 15.14 45.26 24.72
CA THR A 436 14.63 45.31 23.34
C THR A 436 15.55 44.60 22.36
N ILE A 437 16.85 44.92 22.37
CA ILE A 437 17.82 44.36 21.43
C ILE A 437 18.02 42.85 21.66
N PRO A 438 18.28 42.36 22.89
CA PRO A 438 18.40 40.92 23.14
C PRO A 438 17.15 40.14 22.75
N PHE A 439 15.96 40.64 23.10
CA PHE A 439 14.71 39.97 22.77
C PHE A 439 14.49 39.90 21.26
N LEU A 440 14.69 41.02 20.55
CA LEU A 440 14.56 41.05 19.08
C LEU A 440 15.58 40.12 18.40
N ALA A 441 16.83 40.08 18.87
CA ALA A 441 17.86 39.20 18.31
C ALA A 441 17.45 37.73 18.38
N GLU A 442 16.87 37.29 19.51
CA GLU A 442 16.37 35.92 19.62
C GLU A 442 15.17 35.64 18.72
N LEU A 443 14.24 36.60 18.55
CA LEU A 443 13.12 36.44 17.61
C LEU A 443 13.61 36.33 16.16
N ILE A 444 14.60 37.14 15.78
CA ILE A 444 15.21 37.08 14.45
C ILE A 444 15.84 35.69 14.22
N GLN A 445 16.56 35.15 15.20
CA GLN A 445 17.14 33.81 15.13
C GLN A 445 16.07 32.71 14.96
N GLU A 446 14.90 32.87 15.58
CA GLU A 446 13.77 31.94 15.39
C GLU A 446 13.18 32.04 13.98
N ILE A 447 13.05 33.25 13.41
CA ILE A 447 12.65 33.45 12.01
C ILE A 447 13.65 32.82 11.03
N GLU A 448 14.95 33.01 11.26
CA GLU A 448 16.01 32.35 10.48
C GLU A 448 15.89 30.82 10.59
N SER A 449 15.59 30.31 11.78
CA SER A 449 15.38 28.87 11.98
C SER A 449 14.13 28.35 11.26
N ILE A 450 13.04 29.13 11.19
CA ILE A 450 11.85 28.80 10.39
C ILE A 450 12.21 28.68 8.90
N SER A 451 13.12 29.50 8.38
CA SER A 451 13.55 29.42 6.97
C SER A 451 14.29 28.11 6.62
N SER A 452 14.70 27.32 7.63
CA SER A 452 15.44 26.07 7.44
C SER A 452 14.56 24.80 7.40
N VAL A 453 13.24 24.92 7.62
CA VAL A 453 12.33 23.76 7.62
C VAL A 453 12.08 23.24 6.19
N SER A 454 11.78 21.96 6.05
CA SER A 454 11.70 21.26 4.76
C SER A 454 10.29 20.84 4.36
N PHE A 455 9.45 20.41 5.31
CA PHE A 455 8.15 19.80 5.06
C PHE A 455 6.97 20.73 5.35
N THR A 456 7.14 21.66 6.30
CA THR A 456 6.06 22.55 6.72
C THR A 456 6.12 23.85 5.93
N SER A 457 4.97 24.32 5.44
CA SER A 457 4.88 25.64 4.80
C SER A 457 5.33 26.75 5.77
N TYR A 458 6.22 27.63 5.31
CA TYR A 458 6.71 28.76 6.10
C TYR A 458 5.57 29.65 6.60
N ASP A 459 4.58 29.91 5.76
CA ASP A 459 3.41 30.73 6.12
C ASP A 459 2.62 30.12 7.29
N TYR A 460 2.39 28.81 7.26
CA TYR A 460 1.71 28.10 8.34
C TYR A 460 2.51 28.18 9.65
N LEU A 461 3.81 27.84 9.60
CA LEU A 461 4.65 27.79 10.79
C LEU A 461 4.85 29.18 11.42
N LEU A 462 5.07 30.18 10.57
CA LEU A 462 5.19 31.56 10.97
C LEU A 462 3.91 32.07 11.63
N LYS A 463 2.74 31.76 11.06
CA LYS A 463 1.45 32.17 11.63
C LYS A 463 1.25 31.58 13.03
N GLU A 464 1.46 30.29 13.20
CA GLU A 464 1.36 29.62 14.51
C GLU A 464 2.35 30.21 15.52
N TRP A 465 3.60 30.46 15.09
CA TRP A 465 4.63 31.07 15.94
C TRP A 465 4.25 32.51 16.36
N LEU A 466 3.75 33.32 15.42
CA LEU A 466 3.29 34.68 15.68
C LEU A 466 2.08 34.68 16.62
N ASP A 467 1.08 33.85 16.37
CA ASP A 467 -0.12 33.76 17.22
C ASP A 467 0.27 33.42 18.67
N MET A 468 1.20 32.49 18.86
CA MET A 468 1.75 32.19 20.19
C MET A 468 2.50 33.37 20.82
N LEU A 469 3.35 34.06 20.04
CA LEU A 469 4.06 35.23 20.52
C LEU A 469 3.08 36.32 20.98
N GLY A 470 2.04 36.58 20.20
CA GLY A 470 0.99 37.55 20.53
C GLY A 470 0.22 37.17 21.79
N GLU A 471 -0.14 35.89 21.93
CA GLU A 471 -0.81 35.37 23.12
C GLU A 471 0.09 35.44 24.37
N ALA A 472 1.37 35.04 24.26
CA ALA A 472 2.33 35.13 25.35
C ALA A 472 2.50 36.58 25.82
N ILE A 473 2.64 37.53 24.89
CA ILE A 473 2.66 38.96 25.19
C ILE A 473 1.39 39.36 25.94
N PHE A 474 0.21 39.03 25.40
CA PHE A 474 -1.05 39.43 25.99
C PHE A 474 -1.24 38.88 27.41
N LEU A 475 -0.87 37.61 27.64
CA LEU A 475 -0.93 36.97 28.96
C LEU A 475 -0.03 37.68 29.98
N VAL A 476 1.22 37.99 29.60
CA VAL A 476 2.15 38.73 30.47
C VAL A 476 1.60 40.14 30.79
N LEU A 477 1.06 40.85 29.80
CA LEU A 477 0.44 42.17 30.02
C LEU A 477 -0.78 42.11 30.93
N CYS A 478 -1.57 41.03 30.84
CA CYS A 478 -2.73 40.84 31.70
C CYS A 478 -2.34 40.71 33.18
N GLU A 479 -1.13 40.30 33.54
CA GLU A 479 -0.74 40.18 34.96
C GLU A 479 -0.34 41.51 35.59
N MET A 480 -0.22 42.57 34.79
CA MET A 480 0.31 43.86 35.23
C MET A 480 -0.77 44.90 35.53
N LYS A 481 -0.37 45.89 36.34
CA LYS A 481 -1.10 47.13 36.54
C LYS A 481 -0.28 48.27 35.95
N PHE A 482 -0.94 49.11 35.17
CA PHE A 482 -0.27 50.15 34.40
C PHE A 482 -0.53 51.54 34.98
N THR A 483 0.51 52.37 35.02
CA THR A 483 0.38 53.83 34.94
C THR A 483 0.52 54.27 33.48
N VAL A 484 0.16 55.53 33.16
CA VAL A 484 0.32 56.09 31.80
C VAL A 484 1.74 55.89 31.29
N SER A 485 2.76 56.32 32.06
CA SER A 485 4.16 56.15 31.68
C SER A 485 4.58 54.68 31.47
N GLN A 486 4.03 53.74 32.24
CA GLN A 486 4.34 52.32 32.06
C GLN A 486 3.69 51.76 30.80
N ALA A 487 2.46 52.18 30.48
CA ALA A 487 1.79 51.81 29.24
C ALA A 487 2.53 52.37 28.01
N GLU A 488 3.01 53.62 28.07
CA GLU A 488 3.83 54.25 27.04
C GLU A 488 5.14 53.49 26.80
N GLN A 489 5.87 53.13 27.86
CA GLN A 489 7.12 52.37 27.75
C GLN A 489 6.92 51.02 27.05
N VAL A 490 5.87 50.28 27.42
CA VAL A 490 5.57 48.99 26.79
C VAL A 490 5.12 49.18 25.34
N LEU A 491 4.30 50.19 25.04
CA LEU A 491 3.88 50.51 23.66
C LEU A 491 5.07 50.83 22.75
N TYR A 492 6.04 51.57 23.27
CA TYR A 492 7.28 51.88 22.57
C TYR A 492 8.09 50.61 22.30
N PHE A 493 8.31 49.77 23.32
CA PHE A 493 8.97 48.47 23.18
C PHE A 493 8.29 47.58 22.12
N MET A 494 6.96 47.44 22.16
CA MET A 494 6.22 46.62 21.19
C MET A 494 6.37 47.15 19.76
N SER A 495 6.44 48.48 19.59
CA SER A 495 6.66 49.10 18.27
C SER A 495 8.09 48.94 17.78
N ALA A 496 9.06 49.03 18.69
CA ALA A 496 10.48 48.81 18.41
C ALA A 496 10.80 47.36 18.06
N VAL A 497 9.99 46.39 18.51
CA VAL A 497 10.10 44.98 18.14
C VAL A 497 9.35 44.67 16.84
N GLU A 498 8.12 45.16 16.69
CA GLU A 498 7.26 44.83 15.54
C GLU A 498 7.86 45.26 14.19
N VAL A 499 8.36 46.49 14.10
CA VAL A 499 8.83 47.05 12.81
C VAL A 499 10.03 46.27 12.26
N PRO A 500 11.10 46.02 13.04
CA PRO A 500 12.20 45.17 12.59
C PRO A 500 11.77 43.73 12.32
N LEU A 501 10.91 43.14 13.17
CA LEU A 501 10.46 41.76 12.99
C LEU A 501 9.70 41.58 11.66
N LYS A 502 8.80 42.50 11.31
CA LYS A 502 8.11 42.51 9.99
C LYS A 502 9.10 42.59 8.84
N SER A 503 10.11 43.45 8.95
CA SER A 503 11.16 43.56 7.93
C SER A 503 11.96 42.28 7.79
N THR A 504 12.35 41.64 8.90
CA THR A 504 13.09 40.36 8.88
C THR A 504 12.27 39.27 8.22
N ILE A 505 10.98 39.17 8.54
CA ILE A 505 10.11 38.14 7.96
C ILE A 505 9.96 38.33 6.45
N LEU A 506 9.75 39.57 6.00
CA LEU A 506 9.70 39.87 4.56
C LEU A 506 11.01 39.49 3.85
N VAL A 507 12.16 39.73 4.48
CA VAL A 507 13.48 39.46 3.88
C VAL A 507 13.83 37.96 3.89
N HIS A 508 13.57 37.24 4.98
CA HIS A 508 14.00 35.85 5.15
C HIS A 508 12.99 34.83 4.63
N LEU A 509 11.70 35.15 4.64
CA LEU A 509 10.63 34.22 4.28
C LEU A 509 9.85 34.66 3.04
N GLU A 510 10.09 35.87 2.52
CA GLU A 510 9.35 36.46 1.38
C GLU A 510 7.83 36.56 1.62
N LEU A 511 7.43 36.71 2.90
CA LEU A 511 6.03 36.79 3.31
C LEU A 511 5.65 38.20 3.75
N ASP A 512 4.57 38.73 3.20
CA ASP A 512 3.96 39.99 3.65
C ASP A 512 2.93 39.71 4.74
N ILE A 513 3.28 40.04 5.98
CA ILE A 513 2.37 39.88 7.12
C ILE A 513 1.56 41.16 7.31
N GLN A 514 0.29 41.09 6.92
CA GLN A 514 -0.65 42.19 7.17
C GLN A 514 -1.22 42.17 8.60
N TYR A 515 -1.25 41.00 9.26
CA TYR A 515 -1.80 40.86 10.61
C TYR A 515 -0.73 41.13 11.68
N SER A 516 -0.87 42.20 12.45
CA SER A 516 0.02 42.41 13.60
C SER A 516 -0.56 41.76 14.84
N ILE A 517 0.09 40.70 15.29
CA ILE A 517 -0.15 40.07 16.60
C ILE A 517 -0.01 41.05 17.77
N PHE A 518 0.73 42.14 17.57
CA PHE A 518 0.91 43.20 18.55
C PHE A 518 -0.30 44.14 18.62
N ASP A 519 -1.17 44.20 17.60
CA ASP A 519 -2.26 45.18 17.55
C ASP A 519 -3.22 45.04 18.73
N LYS A 520 -3.61 43.80 19.08
CA LYS A 520 -4.47 43.56 20.25
C LYS A 520 -3.80 44.01 21.55
N ALA A 521 -2.52 43.68 21.72
CA ALA A 521 -1.73 44.11 22.87
C ALA A 521 -1.58 45.64 22.93
N LYS A 522 -1.33 46.29 21.79
CA LYS A 522 -1.21 47.75 21.67
C LYS A 522 -2.54 48.45 21.93
N LEU A 523 -3.65 47.94 21.40
CA LEU A 523 -4.99 48.45 21.71
C LEU A 523 -5.30 48.34 23.20
N PHE A 524 -4.96 47.21 23.82
CA PHE A 524 -5.12 47.01 25.26
C PHE A 524 -4.30 48.04 26.06
N LEU A 525 -3.03 48.26 25.70
CA LEU A 525 -2.17 49.24 26.37
C LEU A 525 -2.65 50.69 26.17
N LYS A 526 -3.18 51.04 24.99
CA LYS A 526 -3.73 52.37 24.69
C LYS A 526 -4.87 52.78 25.62
N LEU A 527 -5.60 51.82 26.18
CA LEU A 527 -6.63 52.09 27.20
C LEU A 527 -6.07 52.82 28.42
N PHE A 528 -4.81 52.54 28.77
CA PHE A 528 -4.14 53.06 29.97
C PHE A 528 -3.31 54.32 29.70
N LEU A 529 -3.40 54.91 28.50
CA LEU A 529 -2.77 56.19 28.19
C LEU A 529 -3.50 57.40 28.79
N GLN A 530 -4.73 57.20 29.26
CA GLN A 530 -5.45 58.20 30.04
C GLN A 530 -5.35 57.88 31.52
N GLU A 531 -5.22 58.92 32.35
CA GLU A 531 -5.13 58.70 33.79
C GLU A 531 -6.48 58.23 34.36
N PRO A 532 -6.48 57.18 35.21
CA PRO A 532 -7.66 56.79 35.99
C PRO A 532 -8.17 57.88 36.95
N SER A 533 -7.35 58.92 37.19
CA SER A 533 -7.69 60.14 37.93
C SER A 533 -8.78 60.97 37.25
N SER A 534 -8.92 60.83 35.93
CA SER A 534 -9.81 61.59 35.06
C SER A 534 -10.87 60.66 34.47
N PRO A 535 -11.95 60.33 35.20
CA PRO A 535 -12.86 59.24 34.83
C PRO A 535 -13.52 59.45 33.47
N GLU A 536 -13.95 60.67 33.16
CA GLU A 536 -14.63 60.99 31.88
C GLU A 536 -13.72 60.66 30.68
N GLN A 537 -12.49 61.16 30.68
CA GLN A 537 -11.49 60.92 29.63
C GLN A 537 -11.10 59.44 29.54
N PHE A 538 -10.97 58.76 30.68
CA PHE A 538 -10.63 57.34 30.71
C PHE A 538 -11.75 56.48 30.09
N ILE A 539 -13.01 56.75 30.43
CA ILE A 539 -14.17 56.03 29.88
C ILE A 539 -14.36 56.33 28.40
N GLU A 540 -14.18 57.58 27.98
CA GLU A 540 -14.20 57.96 26.55
C GLU A 540 -13.10 57.22 25.77
N ASN A 541 -11.88 57.16 26.29
CA ASN A 541 -10.77 56.42 25.69
C ASN A 541 -11.04 54.91 25.67
N PHE A 542 -11.69 54.37 26.71
CA PHE A 542 -12.11 52.96 26.73
C PHE A 542 -13.07 52.66 25.59
N TYR A 543 -14.12 53.46 25.38
CA TYR A 543 -15.04 53.24 24.25
C TYR A 543 -14.34 53.37 22.89
N LYS A 544 -13.49 54.38 22.73
CA LYS A 544 -12.74 54.62 21.48
C LYS A 544 -11.77 53.50 21.14
N MET A 545 -10.98 53.03 22.11
CA MET A 545 -9.87 52.10 21.86
C MET A 545 -10.26 50.63 22.04
N SER A 546 -11.22 50.31 22.91
CA SER A 546 -11.66 48.92 23.13
C SER A 546 -12.41 48.38 21.92
N ASN A 547 -13.24 49.20 21.26
CA ASN A 547 -14.08 48.82 20.11
C ASN A 547 -14.84 47.49 20.34
N GLY A 548 -15.27 47.22 21.58
CA GLY A 548 -15.97 46.00 21.98
C GLY A 548 -15.09 44.76 22.21
N LEU A 549 -13.77 44.86 22.06
CA LEU A 549 -12.83 43.74 22.23
C LEU A 549 -12.58 43.40 23.70
N PHE A 550 -12.64 44.39 24.61
CA PHE A 550 -12.36 44.19 26.03
C PHE A 550 -13.56 44.57 26.88
N ALA A 551 -13.90 43.69 27.84
CA ALA A 551 -14.93 44.00 28.80
C ALA A 551 -14.41 44.97 29.85
N PHE A 552 -15.22 45.96 30.24
CA PHE A 552 -14.79 47.01 31.16
C PHE A 552 -14.29 46.47 32.50
N HIS A 553 -14.91 45.40 33.02
CA HIS A 553 -14.46 44.75 34.26
C HIS A 553 -13.04 44.18 34.15
N GLN A 554 -12.64 43.64 32.98
CA GLN A 554 -11.29 43.13 32.74
C GLN A 554 -10.26 44.26 32.82
N VAL A 555 -10.57 45.40 32.20
CA VAL A 555 -9.74 46.62 32.24
C VAL A 555 -9.65 47.16 33.67
N LEU A 556 -10.77 47.20 34.39
CA LEU A 556 -10.85 47.69 35.76
C LEU A 556 -9.93 46.90 36.71
N THR A 557 -9.80 45.58 36.52
CA THR A 557 -8.90 44.75 37.36
C THR A 557 -7.43 45.19 37.30
N LYS A 558 -7.03 45.87 36.22
CA LYS A 558 -5.66 46.36 35.99
C LYS A 558 -5.43 47.78 36.50
N VAL A 559 -6.50 48.49 36.87
CA VAL A 559 -6.45 49.83 37.46
C VAL A 559 -6.27 49.72 38.99
N PRO A 560 -5.54 50.65 39.66
CA PRO A 560 -5.49 50.69 41.12
C PRO A 560 -6.88 50.85 41.76
N LYS A 561 -7.19 50.05 42.80
CA LYS A 561 -8.51 50.00 43.46
C LYS A 561 -9.06 51.36 43.90
N LYS A 562 -8.18 52.32 44.25
CA LYS A 562 -8.56 53.68 44.66
C LYS A 562 -9.38 54.45 43.61
N HIS A 563 -9.27 54.10 42.32
CA HIS A 563 -10.00 54.77 41.24
C HIS A 563 -11.29 54.04 40.84
N HIS A 564 -11.53 52.82 41.33
CA HIS A 564 -12.58 51.94 40.81
C HIS A 564 -13.99 52.53 40.95
N LYS A 565 -14.32 53.11 42.10
CA LYS A 565 -15.65 53.65 42.37
C LYS A 565 -16.01 54.77 41.39
N ASN A 566 -15.08 55.69 41.14
CA ASN A 566 -15.30 56.83 40.24
C ASN A 566 -15.45 56.35 38.78
N LEU A 567 -14.61 55.39 38.36
CA LEU A 567 -14.67 54.81 37.02
C LEU A 567 -15.95 54.01 36.76
N ILE A 568 -16.43 53.22 37.73
CA ILE A 568 -17.72 52.51 37.62
C ILE A 568 -18.88 53.51 37.50
N THR A 569 -18.84 54.57 38.31
CA THR A 569 -19.90 55.60 38.30
C THR A 569 -19.97 56.28 36.93
N GLU A 570 -18.82 56.68 36.38
CA GLU A 570 -18.79 57.34 35.06
C GLU A 570 -19.13 56.36 33.93
N PHE A 571 -18.66 55.11 33.99
CA PHE A 571 -19.02 54.07 33.01
C PHE A 571 -20.52 53.85 32.93
N ASN A 572 -21.21 53.75 34.07
CA ASN A 572 -22.67 53.56 34.14
C ASN A 572 -23.42 54.80 33.61
N LYS A 573 -22.92 56.00 33.89
CA LYS A 573 -23.49 57.26 33.38
C LYS A 573 -23.37 57.33 31.85
N SER A 574 -22.19 57.07 31.28
CA SER A 574 -21.98 57.08 29.83
C SER A 574 -22.74 55.95 29.09
N SER A 575 -22.92 54.78 29.72
CA SER A 575 -23.72 53.69 29.13
C SER A 575 -25.23 53.95 29.16
N SER A 576 -25.74 54.69 30.14
CA SER A 576 -27.13 55.16 30.17
C SER A 576 -27.45 56.27 29.16
N LEU A 577 -26.42 56.98 28.66
CA LEU A 577 -26.55 58.02 27.63
C LEU A 577 -26.50 57.47 26.20
N ASN A 578 -25.95 56.27 25.98
CA ASN A 578 -25.84 55.60 24.67
C ASN A 578 -26.98 54.58 24.39
N THR A 579 -28.00 54.52 25.25
CA THR A 579 -29.21 53.65 25.09
C THR A 579 -30.49 54.44 24.79
N LEU A 580 -30.37 55.74 24.52
CA LEU A 580 -31.36 56.61 23.89
C LEU A 580 -30.88 56.95 22.48
#